data_AF-A0A6F7WCA4-F1
#
_entry.id   AF-A0A6F7WCA4-F1
#
_cell.length_a   1.000
_cell.length_b   1.000
_cell.length_c   1.000
_cell.angle_alpha   90.00
_cell.angle_beta   90.00
_cell.angle_gamma   90.00
#
_symmetry.space_group_name_H-M   'P 1'
#
loop_
_entity.id
_entity.type
_entity.pdbx_description
1 polymer ?
#
loop_
_entity_poly.entity_id
_entity_poly.type
_entity_poly.pdbx_seq_one_letter_code
_entity_poly.pdbx_strand_id
1 'polypeptide(L)'
;LPGPDASGATDAGLDPRRVAVALSTGMGDTDLHEGWWTGETPASGRWAPAFPLASVVGGWFGAQGVNTCVSNACAASGYALSMAADLIRSGEADVVIAGGAEAYSRVALACFNRLGAIDPERCRPFAAERRGTLFGEGAAVLVLESAAHA
;
A
#
# COMPACT_ATOMS: atom_id res chain seq x y z
N LEU A 1 12.86 -0.96 -10.20
CA LEU A 1 13.63 -2.21 -10.47
C LEU A 1 12.61 -3.21 -11.01
N PRO A 2 12.81 -3.86 -12.17
CA PRO A 2 12.02 -5.04 -12.48
C PRO A 2 12.36 -6.11 -11.44
N GLY A 3 11.35 -6.60 -10.73
CA GLY A 3 11.48 -7.72 -9.80
C GLY A 3 11.76 -9.04 -10.53
N PRO A 4 12.20 -10.08 -9.80
CA PRO A 4 12.42 -11.42 -10.32
C PRO A 4 11.12 -11.98 -10.89
N ASP A 5 11.21 -12.48 -12.11
CA ASP A 5 10.22 -13.24 -12.85
C ASP A 5 8.80 -12.63 -12.91
N ALA A 6 8.54 -11.82 -13.94
CA ALA A 6 7.21 -11.29 -14.26
C ALA A 6 6.25 -12.39 -14.79
N SER A 7 6.48 -13.64 -14.42
CA SER A 7 5.72 -14.83 -14.80
C SER A 7 4.66 -15.20 -13.75
N GLY A 8 4.61 -14.56 -12.57
CA GLY A 8 3.75 -15.01 -11.47
C GLY A 8 2.28 -15.27 -11.86
N ALA A 9 1.67 -14.38 -12.65
CA ALA A 9 0.33 -14.60 -13.20
C ALA A 9 0.25 -15.78 -14.17
N THR A 10 1.22 -15.89 -15.10
CA THR A 10 1.25 -16.98 -16.08
C THR A 10 1.56 -18.34 -15.45
N ASP A 11 2.41 -18.38 -14.43
CA ASP A 11 2.77 -19.57 -13.67
C ASP A 11 1.58 -20.10 -12.86
N ALA A 12 0.69 -19.19 -12.44
CA ALA A 12 -0.60 -19.53 -11.84
C ALA A 12 -1.67 -19.93 -12.88
N GLY A 13 -1.35 -19.95 -14.18
CA GLY A 13 -2.30 -20.26 -15.25
C GLY A 13 -3.34 -19.16 -15.51
N LEU A 14 -3.11 -17.94 -15.02
CA LEU A 14 -4.00 -16.80 -15.17
C LEU A 14 -3.64 -15.98 -16.42
N ASP A 15 -4.63 -15.35 -17.05
CA ASP A 15 -4.39 -14.32 -18.06
C ASP A 15 -3.85 -13.05 -17.36
N PRO A 16 -2.60 -12.62 -17.63
CA PRO A 16 -2.01 -11.46 -16.96
C PRO A 16 -2.83 -10.18 -17.07
N ARG A 17 -3.60 -10.02 -18.14
CA ARG A 17 -4.47 -8.85 -18.40
C ARG A 17 -5.69 -8.83 -17.49
N ARG A 18 -6.02 -9.96 -16.86
CA ARG A 18 -7.13 -10.16 -15.93
C ARG A 18 -6.66 -10.14 -14.47
N VAL A 19 -5.36 -9.99 -14.23
CA VAL A 19 -4.77 -9.81 -12.90
C VAL A 19 -4.52 -8.33 -12.67
N ALA A 20 -5.21 -7.75 -11.69
CA ALA A 20 -5.07 -6.35 -11.30
C ALA A 20 -4.36 -6.19 -9.94
N VAL A 21 -3.90 -4.98 -9.67
CA VAL A 21 -3.24 -4.57 -8.42
C VAL A 21 -3.88 -3.29 -7.92
N ALA A 22 -4.41 -3.33 -6.70
CA ALA A 22 -4.99 -2.18 -5.99
C ALA A 22 -4.34 -2.07 -4.62
N LEU A 23 -3.25 -1.31 -4.52
CA LEU A 23 -2.52 -1.15 -3.25
C LEU A 23 -2.69 0.27 -2.70
N SER A 24 -2.27 0.44 -1.45
CA SER A 24 -2.33 1.74 -0.80
C SER A 24 -1.18 1.97 0.16
N THR A 25 -0.94 3.25 0.42
CA THR A 25 -0.12 3.75 1.52
C THR A 25 -0.67 5.13 1.89
N GLY A 26 -0.73 5.45 3.17
CA GLY A 26 -1.23 6.73 3.64
C GLY A 26 -0.23 7.85 3.40
N MET A 27 1.06 7.61 3.62
CA MET A 27 2.10 8.64 3.51
C MET A 27 3.04 8.47 2.31
N GLY A 28 3.02 7.31 1.67
CA GLY A 28 4.00 6.96 0.65
C GLY A 28 5.36 6.65 1.26
N ASP A 29 6.36 6.50 0.40
CA ASP A 29 7.75 6.25 0.81
C ASP A 29 8.43 7.55 1.30
N THR A 30 7.79 8.30 2.19
CA THR A 30 8.27 9.61 2.66
C THR A 30 9.58 9.51 3.45
N ASP A 31 9.82 8.35 4.08
CA ASP A 31 11.07 8.01 4.75
C ASP A 31 12.26 8.00 3.79
N LEU A 32 12.10 7.47 2.57
CA LEU A 32 13.12 7.52 1.52
C LEU A 32 13.43 8.97 1.15
N HIS A 33 12.40 9.81 1.03
CA HIS A 33 12.58 11.23 0.74
C HIS A 33 13.30 11.98 1.87
N GLU A 34 13.04 11.62 3.13
CA GLU A 34 13.75 12.18 4.29
C GLU A 34 15.23 11.80 4.31
N GLY A 35 15.56 10.52 4.13
CA GLY A 35 16.93 10.04 4.11
C GLY A 35 17.79 10.83 3.12
N TRP A 36 17.23 11.15 1.96
CA TRP A 36 17.90 11.93 0.92
C TRP A 36 18.18 13.37 1.33
N TRP A 37 17.22 14.04 1.97
CA TRP A 37 17.46 15.38 2.51
C TRP A 37 18.57 15.40 3.57
N THR A 38 18.79 14.27 4.24
CA THR A 38 19.89 14.09 5.18
C THR A 38 21.19 13.56 4.56
N GLY A 39 21.24 13.43 3.22
CA GLY A 39 22.44 13.04 2.47
C GLY A 39 22.56 11.54 2.17
N GLU A 40 21.55 10.73 2.47
CA GLU A 40 21.52 9.33 2.08
C GLU A 40 21.24 9.18 0.58
N THR A 41 21.90 8.20 -0.05
CA THR A 41 21.70 7.92 -1.48
C THR A 41 20.85 6.67 -1.62
N PRO A 42 19.80 6.66 -2.47
CA PRO A 42 19.01 5.45 -2.69
C PRO A 42 19.89 4.32 -3.23
N ALA A 43 19.69 3.10 -2.74
CA ALA A 43 20.44 1.93 -3.19
C ALA A 43 20.33 1.68 -4.70
N SER A 44 19.23 2.11 -5.33
CA SER A 44 19.00 1.99 -6.76
C SER A 44 19.72 3.07 -7.60
N GLY A 45 20.31 4.08 -6.97
CA GLY A 45 20.87 5.27 -7.62
C GLY A 45 19.82 6.11 -8.38
N ARG A 46 18.52 5.85 -8.18
CA ARG A 46 17.42 6.48 -8.90
C ARG A 46 16.31 6.92 -7.95
N TRP A 47 15.61 7.97 -8.36
CA TRP A 47 14.40 8.44 -7.70
C TRP A 47 13.24 7.46 -7.91
N ALA A 48 12.64 7.05 -6.78
CA ALA A 48 11.38 6.32 -6.78
C ALA A 48 10.24 7.33 -6.56
N PRO A 49 9.12 7.19 -7.28
CA PRO A 49 7.94 7.98 -6.96
C PRO A 49 7.44 7.58 -5.57
N ALA A 50 6.85 8.50 -4.81
CA ALA A 50 6.41 8.27 -3.43
C ALA A 50 5.32 7.18 -3.27
N PHE A 51 4.69 6.75 -4.36
CA PHE A 51 3.61 5.76 -4.36
C PHE A 51 3.88 4.61 -5.36
N PRO A 52 5.06 3.94 -5.32
CA PRO A 52 5.44 2.95 -6.33
C PRO A 52 4.85 1.57 -6.05
N LEU A 53 4.23 1.39 -4.88
CA LEU A 53 3.87 0.09 -4.29
C LEU A 53 3.11 -0.80 -5.29
N ALA A 54 2.06 -0.28 -5.91
CA ALA A 54 1.26 -1.02 -6.89
C ALA A 54 2.05 -1.41 -8.15
N SER A 55 2.91 -0.52 -8.65
CA SER A 55 3.73 -0.80 -9.84
C SER A 55 4.84 -1.79 -9.55
N VAL A 56 5.45 -1.71 -8.36
CA VAL A 56 6.44 -2.70 -7.91
C VAL A 56 5.76 -4.05 -7.81
N VAL A 57 4.69 -4.19 -7.04
CA VAL A 57 3.99 -5.48 -6.87
C VAL A 57 3.49 -6.02 -8.21
N GLY A 58 2.88 -5.19 -9.06
CA GLY A 58 2.43 -5.62 -10.38
C GLY A 58 3.56 -6.12 -11.27
N GLY A 59 4.72 -5.46 -11.24
CA GLY A 59 5.90 -5.90 -11.98
C GLY A 59 6.45 -7.25 -11.49
N TRP A 60 6.40 -7.52 -10.18
CA TRP A 60 6.83 -8.79 -9.59
C TRP A 60 5.89 -9.96 -9.96
N PHE A 61 4.59 -9.71 -10.11
CA PHE A 61 3.63 -10.77 -10.44
C PHE A 61 3.26 -10.83 -11.91
N GLY A 62 3.84 -9.97 -12.75
CA GLY A 62 3.46 -9.89 -14.17
C GLY A 62 2.02 -9.42 -14.39
N ALA A 63 1.42 -8.70 -13.44
CA ALA A 63 0.05 -8.22 -13.55
C ALA A 63 -0.06 -7.10 -14.61
N GLN A 64 -0.94 -7.29 -15.60
CA GLN A 64 -1.14 -6.38 -16.73
C GLN A 64 -2.53 -5.73 -16.74
N GLY A 65 -3.39 -6.08 -15.78
CA GLY A 65 -4.66 -5.40 -15.54
C GLY A 65 -4.48 -4.03 -14.87
N VAL A 66 -5.56 -3.52 -14.28
CA VAL A 66 -5.55 -2.24 -13.55
C VAL A 66 -4.43 -2.25 -12.49
N ASN A 67 -3.57 -1.24 -12.48
CA ASN A 67 -2.49 -1.09 -11.52
C ASN A 67 -2.58 0.29 -10.88
N THR A 68 -2.97 0.34 -9.60
CA THR A 68 -3.21 1.61 -8.92
C THR A 68 -2.76 1.61 -7.48
N CYS A 69 -2.19 2.73 -7.07
CA CYS A 69 -1.86 3.03 -5.69
C CYS A 69 -2.76 4.17 -5.21
N VAL A 70 -3.57 3.94 -4.18
CA VAL A 70 -4.50 4.92 -3.64
C VAL A 70 -4.07 5.40 -2.27
N SER A 71 -4.31 6.67 -1.99
CA SER A 71 -4.10 7.27 -0.67
C SER A 71 -5.27 8.17 -0.32
N ASN A 72 -5.94 7.87 0.79
CA ASN A 72 -6.90 8.75 1.46
C ASN A 72 -6.67 8.70 3.00
N ALA A 73 -5.40 8.70 3.39
CA ALA A 73 -4.92 8.55 4.77
C ALA A 73 -5.30 7.19 5.39
N CYS A 74 -5.76 7.17 6.64
CA CYS A 74 -5.93 5.93 7.43
C CYS A 74 -6.94 4.93 6.85
N ALA A 75 -7.77 5.33 5.89
CA ALA A 75 -8.76 4.47 5.24
C ALA A 75 -8.25 3.84 3.93
N ALA A 76 -6.99 4.11 3.52
CA ALA A 76 -6.53 3.85 2.16
C ALA A 76 -6.60 2.36 1.80
N SER A 77 -6.20 1.47 2.70
CA SER A 77 -6.26 0.02 2.47
C SER A 77 -7.71 -0.48 2.35
N GLY A 78 -8.64 0.11 3.10
CA GLY A 78 -10.07 -0.21 2.96
C GLY A 78 -10.62 0.21 1.60
N TYR A 79 -10.20 1.37 1.09
CA TYR A 79 -10.57 1.82 -0.24
C TYR A 79 -9.97 0.94 -1.34
N ALA A 80 -8.71 0.53 -1.19
CA ALA A 80 -8.06 -0.41 -2.11
C ALA A 80 -8.81 -1.75 -2.20
N LEU A 81 -9.26 -2.29 -1.06
CA LEU A 81 -10.11 -3.48 -1.03
C LEU A 81 -11.48 -3.27 -1.69
N SER A 82 -12.10 -2.09 -1.49
CA SER A 82 -13.36 -1.75 -2.16
C SER A 82 -13.19 -1.74 -3.68
N MET A 83 -12.14 -1.08 -4.17
CA MET A 83 -11.83 -1.02 -5.60
C MET A 83 -11.57 -2.40 -6.18
N ALA A 84 -10.83 -3.25 -5.47
CA ALA A 84 -10.59 -4.62 -5.91
C ALA A 84 -11.89 -5.41 -6.05
N ALA A 85 -12.80 -5.27 -5.08
CA ALA A 85 -14.10 -5.89 -5.15
C ALA A 85 -14.97 -5.34 -6.30
N ASP A 86 -14.87 -4.04 -6.60
CA ASP A 86 -15.54 -3.42 -7.75
C ASP A 86 -14.99 -3.96 -9.08
N LEU A 87 -13.67 -4.06 -9.25
CA LEU A 87 -13.02 -4.59 -10.45
C LEU A 87 -13.42 -6.03 -10.75
N ILE A 88 -13.57 -6.86 -9.72
CA ILE A 88 -14.05 -8.24 -9.87
C ILE A 88 -15.53 -8.26 -10.25
N ARG A 89 -16.36 -7.47 -9.56
CA ARG A 89 -17.81 -7.42 -9.83
C ARG A 89 -18.15 -6.87 -11.20
N SER A 90 -17.38 -5.91 -11.71
CA SER A 90 -17.56 -5.36 -13.06
C SER A 90 -17.04 -6.28 -14.16
N GLY A 91 -16.30 -7.34 -13.80
CA GLY A 91 -15.66 -8.25 -14.75
C GLY A 91 -14.43 -7.64 -15.42
N GLU A 92 -13.85 -6.57 -14.87
CA GLU A 92 -12.61 -5.96 -15.34
C GLU A 92 -11.37 -6.77 -14.92
N ALA A 93 -11.45 -7.50 -13.81
CA ALA A 93 -10.41 -8.41 -13.33
C ALA A 93 -11.01 -9.73 -12.83
N ASP A 94 -10.26 -10.82 -12.94
CA ASP A 94 -10.62 -12.11 -12.36
C ASP A 94 -9.95 -12.29 -10.99
N VAL A 95 -8.73 -11.75 -10.86
CA VAL A 95 -7.92 -11.74 -9.64
C VAL A 95 -7.39 -10.33 -9.38
N VAL A 96 -7.43 -9.89 -8.12
CA VAL A 96 -6.86 -8.60 -7.71
C VAL A 96 -5.96 -8.78 -6.48
N ILE A 97 -4.72 -8.32 -6.58
CA ILE A 97 -3.80 -8.20 -5.44
C ILE A 97 -4.10 -6.87 -4.75
N ALA A 98 -4.67 -6.93 -3.54
CA ALA A 98 -5.20 -5.75 -2.86
C ALA A 98 -4.72 -5.62 -1.42
N GLY A 99 -4.48 -4.40 -0.95
CA GLY A 99 -3.99 -4.16 0.41
C GLY A 99 -3.18 -2.88 0.53
N GLY A 100 -2.23 -2.85 1.46
CA GLY A 100 -1.38 -1.68 1.64
C GLY A 100 -0.25 -1.89 2.64
N ALA A 101 0.64 -0.91 2.67
CA ALA A 101 1.76 -0.84 3.59
C ALA A 101 1.93 0.59 4.11
N GLU A 102 2.33 0.72 5.37
CA GLU A 102 2.63 2.01 6.00
C GLU A 102 3.88 1.89 6.87
N ALA A 103 4.77 2.86 6.70
CA ALA A 103 5.94 3.10 7.53
C ALA A 103 6.01 4.59 7.83
N TYR A 104 6.35 4.95 9.07
CA TYR A 104 6.32 6.34 9.51
C TYR A 104 7.70 6.98 9.46
N SER A 105 7.79 8.08 8.72
CA SER A 105 8.98 8.93 8.69
C SER A 105 9.07 9.80 9.96
N ARG A 106 10.27 10.34 10.25
CA ARG A 106 10.47 11.14 11.47
C ARG A 106 9.71 12.46 11.41
N VAL A 107 9.67 13.10 10.24
CA VAL A 107 8.90 14.33 10.04
C VAL A 107 7.41 14.05 10.18
N ALA A 108 6.91 12.93 9.64
CA ALA A 108 5.51 12.57 9.80
C ALA A 108 5.10 12.44 11.27
N LEU A 109 5.85 11.69 12.08
CA LEU A 109 5.59 11.57 13.51
C LEU A 109 5.71 12.92 14.25
N ALA A 110 6.69 13.75 13.88
CA ALA A 110 6.83 15.10 14.45
C ALA A 110 5.62 15.99 14.12
N CYS A 111 5.11 15.91 12.89
CA CYS A 111 3.89 16.61 12.47
C CYS A 111 2.68 16.14 13.29
N PHE A 112 2.46 14.83 13.43
CA PHE A 112 1.35 14.30 14.24
C PHE A 112 1.47 14.67 15.72
N ASN A 113 2.69 14.66 16.27
CA ASN A 113 2.93 15.14 17.63
C ASN A 113 2.58 16.63 17.76
N ARG A 114 2.95 17.46 16.76
CA ARG A 114 2.66 18.89 16.76
C ARG A 114 1.16 19.19 16.63
N LEU A 115 0.41 18.32 15.97
CA LEU A 115 -1.06 18.38 15.89
C LEU A 115 -1.75 17.92 17.19
N GLY A 116 -1.01 17.39 18.17
CA GLY A 116 -1.58 16.82 19.38
C GLY A 116 -2.30 15.49 19.14
N ALA A 117 -1.98 14.79 18.05
CA ALA A 117 -2.63 13.53 17.71
C ALA A 117 -2.05 12.32 18.46
N ILE A 118 -0.83 12.44 19.01
CA ILE A 118 -0.10 11.33 19.64
C ILE A 118 -0.30 11.32 21.16
N ASP A 119 -0.78 10.19 21.70
CA ASP A 119 -0.72 9.88 23.13
C ASP A 119 0.69 9.35 23.46
N PRO A 120 1.38 9.85 24.51
CA PRO A 120 2.74 9.42 24.83
C PRO A 120 2.85 8.01 25.42
N GLU A 121 1.74 7.39 25.83
CA GLU A 121 1.74 6.08 26.50
C GLU A 121 1.00 4.99 25.71
N ARG A 122 -0.25 5.24 25.30
CA ARG A 122 -1.09 4.23 24.64
C ARG A 122 -2.37 4.76 24.00
N CYS A 123 -2.86 4.04 23.00
CA CYS A 123 -4.24 4.17 22.54
C CYS A 123 -5.23 3.81 23.66
N ARG A 124 -6.26 4.66 23.85
CA ARG A 124 -7.36 4.42 24.80
C ARG A 124 -8.70 4.54 24.08
N PRO A 125 -9.10 3.55 23.25
CA PRO A 125 -10.34 3.62 22.48
C PRO A 125 -11.53 3.83 23.42
N PHE A 126 -12.35 4.85 23.11
CA PHE A 126 -13.61 5.17 23.79
C PHE A 126 -13.52 5.54 25.29
N ALA A 127 -12.33 5.56 25.90
CA ALA A 127 -12.14 5.90 27.32
C ALA A 127 -12.34 7.42 27.56
N ALA A 128 -12.92 7.84 28.68
CA ALA A 128 -13.18 9.25 28.96
C ALA A 128 -11.92 10.12 28.93
N GLU A 129 -10.80 9.54 29.34
CA GLU A 129 -9.47 10.11 29.49
C GLU A 129 -8.56 9.84 28.27
N ARG A 130 -9.11 9.54 27.08
CA ARG A 130 -8.32 9.45 25.83
C ARG A 130 -7.52 10.74 25.57
N ARG A 131 -6.25 10.62 25.17
CA ARG A 131 -5.36 11.77 24.92
C ARG A 131 -4.73 11.78 23.52
N GLY A 132 -5.16 10.88 22.64
CA GLY A 132 -4.63 10.74 21.29
C GLY A 132 -4.61 9.27 20.84
N THR A 133 -3.85 9.00 19.78
CA THR A 133 -3.53 7.67 19.27
C THR A 133 -2.04 7.38 19.41
N LEU A 134 -1.64 6.14 19.22
CA LEU A 134 -0.29 5.74 18.88
C LEU A 134 -0.31 5.23 17.45
N PHE A 135 0.69 5.61 16.67
CA PHE A 135 0.87 5.12 15.32
C PHE A 135 1.69 3.83 15.34
N GLY A 136 1.29 2.89 14.50
CA GLY A 136 2.00 1.65 14.24
C GLY A 136 2.26 1.51 12.75
N GLU A 137 3.29 0.75 12.42
CA GLU A 137 3.68 0.43 11.05
C GLU A 137 3.21 -0.97 10.70
N GLY A 138 3.10 -1.27 9.41
CA GLY A 138 2.76 -2.62 8.97
C GLY A 138 2.38 -2.72 7.50
N ALA A 139 2.23 -3.95 7.04
CA ALA A 139 1.76 -4.27 5.71
C ALA A 139 0.78 -5.44 5.74
N ALA A 140 -0.24 -5.38 4.90
CA ALA A 140 -1.21 -6.45 4.71
C ALA A 140 -1.66 -6.48 3.25
N VAL A 141 -1.67 -7.68 2.67
CA VAL A 141 -2.08 -7.92 1.28
C VAL A 141 -2.97 -9.15 1.22
N LEU A 142 -4.01 -9.08 0.41
CA LEU A 142 -4.95 -10.15 0.09
C LEU A 142 -4.95 -10.36 -1.42
N VAL A 143 -5.16 -11.61 -1.83
CA VAL A 143 -5.54 -11.94 -3.21
C VAL A 143 -7.06 -12.12 -3.20
N LEU A 144 -7.75 -11.33 -4.01
CA LEU A 144 -9.20 -11.37 -4.12
C LEU A 144 -9.60 -11.92 -5.48
N GLU A 145 -10.61 -12.77 -5.48
CA GLU A 145 -11.22 -13.36 -6.66
C GLU A 145 -12.71 -13.59 -6.40
N SER A 146 -13.50 -13.85 -7.45
CA SER A 146 -14.89 -14.24 -7.26
C SER A 146 -14.98 -15.65 -6.68
N ALA A 147 -16.02 -15.94 -5.88
CA ALA A 147 -16.22 -17.28 -5.34
C ALA A 147 -16.45 -18.36 -6.40
N ALA A 148 -16.84 -17.98 -7.63
CA ALA A 148 -16.97 -18.91 -8.75
C ALA A 148 -15.62 -19.16 -9.47
N HIS A 149 -14.64 -18.30 -9.25
CA HIS A 149 -13.29 -18.40 -9.80
C HIS A 149 -12.35 -19.19 -8.87
N ALA A 150 -12.51 -19.04 -7.55
CA ALA A 150 -11.77 -19.77 -6.52
C ALA A 150 -11.98 -21.30 -6.57
#